data_AF-A0A926BHL3-F1
#
_entry.id   AF-A0A926BHL3-F1
#
_cell.length_a   1.000
_cell.length_b   1.000
_cell.length_c   1.000
_cell.angle_alpha   90.00
_cell.angle_beta   90.00
_cell.angle_gamma   90.00
#
_symmetry.space_group_name_H-M   'P 1'
#
loop_
_entity.id
_entity.type
_entity.pdbx_description
1 polymer ?
#
loop_
_entity_poly.entity_id
_entity_poly.type
_entity_poly.pdbx_seq_one_letter_code
_entity_poly.pdbx_strand_id
1 'polypeptide(L)'
;MKQDTFAGQILPGFNLNGVQIGAPQVCGAIRLVPLLREPTGVSGDLRLALRRYDEPVSQVAVSEQLAYYAYIPHAMVIRYNTDDTPVAAWGGQMERSPDGKRQDFGFRSVRLLERMAKREDKNQVRLLPLHLAMEGFLALYFGGPEIAWEEYSNQVRRTGFSPRSESVAWGSEIDGLAEALRVFEIARNQCGVLLFVADTLASVFLLPHPDDYRAMHETLLQDFYGDLIAQYALMYGTVAHAVAVPDASTVQTVADLRTFAAGLRADWSKYGKTLAAGLLESRPLRTQTVREMGPFRLSRFLTDLDLSGENHLGEAVTRTATGETLYAKSFRLSASQTKRAFFLQQLAAADWELDRAAANLNMERHDLVLRIEKAGFSYLFTPQVRAAARKARGMRGDAPLT
;
A
#
# COMPACT_ATOMS: atom_id res chain seq x y z
N MET A 1 11.17 -22.12 14.10
CA MET A 1 10.09 -21.12 14.21
C MET A 1 9.36 -21.17 12.89
N LYS A 2 8.09 -21.61 12.84
CA LYS A 2 7.33 -21.59 11.58
C LYS A 2 7.25 -20.13 11.15
N GLN A 3 8.09 -19.75 10.19
CA GLN A 3 7.79 -18.58 9.39
C GLN A 3 6.44 -18.93 8.77
N ASP A 4 5.41 -18.15 9.08
CA ASP A 4 4.19 -18.21 8.30
C ASP A 4 4.59 -17.72 6.90
N THR A 5 5.12 -18.63 6.09
CA THR A 5 5.20 -18.49 4.64
C THR A 5 3.84 -17.95 4.25
N PHE A 6 3.81 -16.87 3.47
CA PHE A 6 2.56 -16.24 3.06
C PHE A 6 1.76 -17.19 2.16
N ALA A 7 1.13 -18.20 2.77
CA ALA A 7 0.05 -19.01 2.25
C ALA A 7 -1.22 -18.14 2.29
N GLY A 8 -1.10 -16.92 1.77
CA GLY A 8 -2.20 -16.01 1.61
C GLY A 8 -3.19 -16.58 0.61
N GLN A 9 -4.47 -16.35 0.85
CA GLN A 9 -5.50 -16.73 -0.10
C GLN A 9 -5.32 -15.91 -1.37
N ILE A 10 -5.37 -16.58 -2.52
CA ILE A 10 -5.42 -15.94 -3.83
C ILE A 10 -6.87 -15.56 -4.10
N LEU A 11 -7.16 -14.26 -4.18
CA LEU A 11 -8.49 -13.73 -4.51
C LEU A 11 -8.49 -13.17 -5.93
N PRO A 12 -9.63 -13.18 -6.65
CA PRO A 12 -9.69 -12.86 -8.07
C PRO A 12 -9.40 -11.39 -8.41
N GLY A 13 -9.25 -10.49 -7.43
CA GLY A 13 -8.89 -9.09 -7.63
C GLY A 13 -9.29 -8.19 -6.46
N PHE A 14 -8.77 -6.96 -6.44
CA PHE A 14 -9.21 -5.96 -5.47
C PHE A 14 -10.53 -5.34 -5.98
N ASN A 15 -11.59 -5.42 -5.18
CA ASN A 15 -12.88 -4.84 -5.56
C ASN A 15 -13.32 -3.75 -4.58
N LEU A 16 -13.80 -2.65 -5.13
CA LEU A 16 -14.45 -1.56 -4.42
C LEU A 16 -15.96 -1.85 -4.25
N ASN A 17 -16.30 -3.04 -3.76
CA ASN A 17 -17.69 -3.44 -3.54
C ASN A 17 -18.40 -2.44 -2.62
N GLY A 18 -19.59 -1.99 -3.03
CA GLY A 18 -20.37 -0.98 -2.31
C GLY A 18 -19.93 0.46 -2.54
N VAL A 19 -18.98 0.71 -3.47
CA VAL A 19 -18.43 2.04 -3.74
C VAL A 19 -18.54 2.39 -5.22
N GLN A 20 -18.96 3.62 -5.50
CA GLN A 20 -19.01 4.20 -6.83
C GLN A 20 -17.83 5.14 -7.05
N ILE A 21 -17.23 5.09 -8.24
CA ILE A 21 -16.19 6.04 -8.67
C ILE A 21 -16.89 7.25 -9.28
N GLY A 22 -16.63 8.44 -8.71
CA GLY A 22 -17.26 9.69 -9.13
C GLY A 22 -16.42 10.50 -10.13
N ALA A 23 -16.75 11.79 -10.24
CA ALA A 23 -16.15 12.71 -11.20
C ALA A 23 -14.73 13.14 -10.77
N PRO A 24 -13.71 13.01 -11.64
CA PRO A 24 -12.35 13.40 -11.31
C PRO A 24 -12.22 14.92 -11.16
N GLN A 25 -11.43 15.37 -10.19
CA GLN A 25 -10.93 16.73 -10.08
C GLN A 25 -9.42 16.73 -10.33
N VAL A 26 -8.93 17.72 -11.07
CA VAL A 26 -7.53 17.78 -11.52
C VAL A 26 -6.90 19.10 -11.07
N CYS A 27 -5.69 19.02 -10.52
CA CYS A 27 -4.85 20.14 -10.17
C CYS A 27 -3.39 19.81 -10.56
N GLY A 28 -2.88 20.43 -11.61
CA GLY A 28 -1.55 20.11 -12.14
C GLY A 28 -1.44 18.64 -12.55
N ALA A 29 -0.41 17.95 -12.05
CA ALA A 29 -0.20 16.53 -12.28
C ALA A 29 -1.15 15.63 -11.45
N ILE A 30 -1.89 16.19 -10.49
CA ILE A 30 -2.69 15.45 -9.53
C ILE A 30 -4.12 15.31 -10.04
N ARG A 31 -4.62 14.07 -10.04
CA ARG A 31 -6.04 13.77 -10.26
C ARG A 31 -6.60 13.04 -9.05
N LEU A 32 -7.63 13.62 -8.46
CA LEU A 32 -8.36 13.06 -7.33
C LEU A 32 -9.73 12.58 -7.83
N VAL A 33 -9.99 11.28 -7.71
CA VAL A 33 -11.27 10.70 -8.14
C VAL A 33 -12.05 10.25 -6.91
N PRO A 34 -13.18 10.90 -6.59
CA PRO A 34 -13.92 10.63 -5.36
C PRO A 34 -14.52 9.22 -5.38
N LEU A 35 -14.44 8.55 -4.22
CA LEU A 35 -15.10 7.28 -3.96
C LEU A 35 -16.35 7.54 -3.13
N LEU A 36 -17.52 7.24 -3.69
CA LEU A 36 -18.82 7.58 -3.15
C LEU A 36 -19.53 6.32 -2.66
N ARG A 37 -20.25 6.42 -1.53
CA ARG A 37 -21.24 5.40 -1.14
C ARG A 37 -22.63 5.94 -1.31
N GLU A 38 -23.56 5.09 -1.68
CA GLU A 38 -24.99 5.44 -1.60
C GLU A 38 -25.35 5.70 -0.13
N PRO A 39 -26.24 6.66 0.19
CA PRO A 39 -26.62 6.97 1.56
C PRO A 39 -27.10 5.75 2.36
N THR A 40 -27.76 4.80 1.70
CA THR A 40 -28.23 3.54 2.29
C THR A 40 -27.11 2.52 2.53
N GLY A 41 -25.97 2.66 1.85
CA GLY A 41 -24.77 1.83 2.00
C GLY A 41 -23.70 2.44 2.90
N VAL A 42 -23.98 3.57 3.58
CA VAL A 42 -23.05 4.15 4.55
C VAL A 42 -23.12 3.34 5.84
N SER A 43 -22.07 2.57 6.12
CA SER A 43 -21.95 1.76 7.33
C SER A 43 -21.81 2.65 8.57
N GLY A 44 -22.78 2.58 9.47
CA GLY A 44 -22.69 3.22 10.79
C GLY A 44 -21.99 2.37 11.84
N ASP A 45 -22.00 1.06 11.66
CA ASP A 45 -21.53 0.02 12.60
C ASP A 45 -20.00 -0.17 12.62
N LEU A 46 -19.26 0.56 11.79
CA LEU A 46 -17.80 0.62 11.80
C LEU A 46 -17.33 2.04 11.49
N ARG A 47 -16.48 2.61 12.36
CA ARG A 47 -15.93 3.96 12.22
C ARG A 47 -14.42 3.95 12.43
N LEU A 48 -13.73 4.86 11.73
CA LEU A 48 -12.30 5.09 11.93
C LEU A 48 -12.06 6.46 12.56
N ALA A 49 -11.14 6.51 13.52
CA ALA A 49 -10.65 7.74 14.13
C ALA A 49 -9.14 7.87 13.95
N LEU A 50 -8.66 9.11 13.81
CA LEU A 50 -7.24 9.40 13.64
C LEU A 50 -6.58 9.58 15.00
N ARG A 51 -5.46 8.89 15.24
CA ARG A 51 -4.56 9.14 16.37
C ARG A 51 -3.25 9.66 15.83
N ARG A 52 -2.84 10.88 16.22
CA ARG A 52 -1.58 11.48 15.78
C ARG A 52 -0.44 11.14 16.74
N TYR A 53 0.77 11.07 16.20
CA TYR A 53 2.02 10.95 16.95
C TYR A 53 2.93 12.12 16.58
N ASP A 54 3.63 12.66 17.57
CA ASP A 54 4.53 13.79 17.39
C ASP A 54 6.00 13.37 17.35
N GLU A 55 6.29 12.09 17.63
CA GLU A 55 7.64 11.57 17.66
C GLU A 55 8.23 11.42 16.25
N PRO A 56 9.47 11.92 16.03
CA PRO A 56 10.12 11.85 14.72
C PRO A 56 10.53 10.43 14.32
N VAL A 57 10.56 9.49 15.27
CA VAL A 57 10.86 8.09 15.03
C VAL A 57 10.00 7.24 15.95
N SER A 58 9.45 6.16 15.40
CA SER A 58 8.79 5.08 16.14
C SER A 58 9.58 3.78 15.96
N GLN A 59 9.70 3.01 17.04
CA GLN A 59 10.11 1.62 17.01
C GLN A 59 8.85 0.75 17.09
N VAL A 60 8.67 -0.16 16.15
CA VAL A 60 7.51 -1.06 16.11
C VAL A 60 7.96 -2.51 16.27
N ALA A 61 7.46 -3.18 17.30
CA ALA A 61 7.70 -4.60 17.50
C ALA A 61 6.95 -5.44 16.43
N VAL A 62 7.69 -6.27 15.70
CA VAL A 62 7.17 -7.26 14.74
C VAL A 62 7.03 -8.62 15.43
N SER A 63 8.03 -9.00 16.23
CA SER A 63 8.04 -10.15 17.13
C SER A 63 8.79 -9.79 18.42
N GLU A 64 8.96 -10.74 19.34
CA GLU A 64 9.69 -10.51 20.60
C GLU A 64 11.14 -10.07 20.40
N GLN A 65 11.75 -10.44 19.26
CA GLN A 65 13.17 -10.23 18.98
C GLN A 65 13.40 -9.33 17.76
N LEU A 66 12.34 -8.90 17.08
CA LEU A 66 12.41 -8.12 15.85
C LEU A 66 11.57 -6.86 15.97
N ALA A 67 12.19 -5.73 15.70
CA ALA A 67 11.51 -4.45 15.55
C ALA A 67 12.06 -3.71 14.33
N TYR A 68 11.25 -2.83 13.74
CA TYR A 68 11.71 -1.86 12.76
C TYR A 68 11.56 -0.44 13.29
N TYR A 69 12.29 0.47 12.68
CA TYR A 69 12.22 1.90 12.97
C TYR A 69 11.68 2.62 11.74
N ALA A 70 10.69 3.48 11.95
CA ALA A 70 10.10 4.31 10.90
C ALA A 70 9.55 5.59 11.51
N TYR A 71 9.42 6.64 10.70
CA TYR A 71 8.52 7.72 11.07
C TYR A 71 7.08 7.25 10.82
N ILE A 72 6.21 7.48 11.81
CA ILE A 72 4.80 7.08 11.79
C ILE A 72 4.03 8.29 12.30
N PRO A 73 3.38 9.08 11.42
CA PRO A 73 2.73 10.33 11.82
C PRO A 73 1.42 10.09 12.56
N HIS A 74 0.76 8.97 12.27
CA HIS A 74 -0.55 8.68 12.80
C HIS A 74 -0.86 7.18 12.77
N ALA A 75 -1.85 6.79 13.56
CA ALA A 75 -2.54 5.53 13.52
C ALA A 75 -4.02 5.75 13.20
N MET A 76 -4.68 4.69 12.75
CA MET A 76 -6.13 4.64 12.62
C MET A 76 -6.71 3.71 13.66
N VAL A 77 -7.72 4.18 14.37
CA VAL A 77 -8.43 3.42 15.40
C VAL A 77 -9.78 3.01 14.82
N ILE A 78 -9.92 1.72 14.56
CA ILE A 78 -11.17 1.10 14.14
C ILE A 78 -12.00 0.82 15.38
N ARG A 79 -13.24 1.29 15.39
CA ARG A 79 -14.27 0.86 16.34
C ARG A 79 -15.44 0.28 15.57
N TYR A 80 -16.01 -0.78 16.11
CA TYR A 80 -17.06 -1.52 15.43
C TYR A 80 -18.09 -2.07 16.42
N ASN A 81 -19.27 -2.37 15.93
CA ASN A 81 -20.26 -3.16 16.65
C ASN A 81 -20.52 -4.47 15.90
N THR A 82 -21.05 -5.47 16.60
CA THR A 82 -21.32 -6.80 16.03
C THR A 82 -22.80 -7.07 15.81
N ASP A 83 -23.66 -6.15 16.22
CA ASP A 83 -25.12 -6.20 16.17
C ASP A 83 -25.71 -5.17 15.18
N ASP A 84 -24.88 -4.72 14.22
CA ASP A 84 -25.20 -3.71 13.20
C ASP A 84 -25.64 -2.33 13.77
N THR A 85 -25.47 -2.10 15.08
CA THR A 85 -25.80 -0.80 15.68
C THR A 85 -24.74 0.26 15.37
N PRO A 86 -25.13 1.53 15.15
CA PRO A 86 -24.18 2.59 14.84
C PRO A 86 -23.14 2.81 15.94
N VAL A 87 -21.88 3.01 15.53
CA VAL A 87 -20.78 3.46 16.35
C VAL A 87 -20.69 4.99 16.27
N ALA A 88 -20.50 5.63 17.41
CA ALA A 88 -20.35 7.08 17.48
C ALA A 88 -19.13 7.56 16.66
N ALA A 89 -19.33 8.63 15.88
CA ALA A 89 -18.25 9.36 15.24
C ALA A 89 -17.28 9.88 16.31
N TRP A 90 -16.03 9.44 16.29
CA TRP A 90 -15.03 9.92 17.23
C TRP A 90 -14.18 11.01 16.56
N GLY A 91 -14.67 12.24 16.60
CA GLY A 91 -13.90 13.43 16.23
C GLY A 91 -13.12 13.94 17.44
N GLY A 92 -11.80 13.83 17.40
CA GLY A 92 -10.91 14.43 18.40
C GLY A 92 -10.70 13.60 19.68
N GLN A 93 -9.46 13.14 19.86
CA GLN A 93 -8.65 13.16 21.10
C GLN A 93 -9.25 12.75 22.47
N MET A 94 -10.46 12.20 22.61
CA MET A 94 -10.93 11.70 23.91
C MET A 94 -10.35 10.31 24.26
N GLU A 95 -9.06 10.09 24.02
CA GLU A 95 -8.43 8.84 24.43
C GLU A 95 -7.66 9.00 25.73
N ARG A 96 -8.10 8.24 26.74
CA ARG A 96 -7.56 8.23 28.11
C ARG A 96 -6.25 7.43 28.24
N SER A 97 -5.75 6.82 27.15
CA SER A 97 -4.65 5.87 27.21
C SER A 97 -3.57 6.26 26.19
N PRO A 98 -2.34 6.61 26.62
CA PRO A 98 -1.24 6.80 25.69
C PRO A 98 -0.92 5.48 24.99
N ASP A 99 -0.87 5.52 23.66
CA ASP A 99 -0.51 4.36 22.86
C ASP A 99 1.00 4.19 22.74
N GLY A 100 1.48 3.05 23.21
CA GLY A 100 2.91 2.78 23.32
C GLY A 100 3.58 3.57 24.45
N LYS A 101 4.89 3.37 24.60
CA LYS A 101 5.71 4.11 25.56
C LYS A 101 6.51 5.17 24.82
N ARG A 102 6.59 6.37 25.38
CA ARG A 102 7.55 7.39 24.92
C ARG A 102 8.86 7.19 25.65
N GLN A 103 9.94 7.00 24.91
CA GLN A 103 11.30 6.95 25.45
C GLN A 103 12.06 8.19 24.99
N ASP A 104 12.58 8.94 25.94
CA ASP A 104 13.37 10.14 25.67
C ASP A 104 14.87 9.81 25.75
N PHE A 105 15.62 10.16 24.71
CA PHE A 105 17.07 10.03 24.64
C PHE A 105 17.78 11.38 24.72
N GLY A 106 17.10 12.44 25.15
CA GLY A 106 17.61 13.79 25.36
C GLY A 106 17.65 14.65 24.10
N PHE A 107 18.15 14.12 22.98
CA PHE A 107 18.18 14.83 21.68
C PHE A 107 17.02 14.44 20.76
N ARG A 108 16.34 13.32 21.04
CA ARG A 108 15.16 12.81 20.32
C ARG A 108 14.30 11.97 21.25
N SER A 109 12.99 12.02 21.04
CA SER A 109 12.06 11.05 21.61
C SER A 109 11.66 9.99 20.59
N VAL A 110 11.57 8.74 21.03
CA VAL A 110 11.12 7.60 20.24
C VAL A 110 9.83 7.05 20.82
N ARG A 111 8.86 6.74 19.96
CA ARG A 111 7.65 6.03 20.37
C ARG A 111 7.83 4.53 20.20
N LEU A 112 7.63 3.77 21.29
CA LEU A 112 7.70 2.32 21.31
C LEU A 112 6.29 1.75 21.11
N LEU A 113 6.02 1.22 19.93
CA LEU A 113 4.73 0.67 19.53
C LEU A 113 4.76 -0.86 19.51
N GLU A 114 3.69 -1.45 20.02
CA GLU A 114 3.48 -2.88 19.97
C GLU A 114 2.63 -3.26 18.76
N ARG A 115 3.20 -4.06 17.85
CA ARG A 115 2.54 -4.58 16.65
C ARG A 115 2.06 -3.47 15.70
N MET A 116 1.70 -3.84 14.48
CA MET A 116 1.12 -2.89 13.52
C MET A 116 -0.40 -2.83 13.60
N ALA A 117 -1.04 -3.95 13.98
CA ALA A 117 -2.45 -4.01 14.31
C ALA A 117 -2.61 -4.54 15.74
N LYS A 118 -3.11 -3.70 16.64
CA LYS A 118 -3.25 -3.99 18.08
C LYS A 118 -4.72 -3.89 18.47
N ARG A 119 -5.23 -4.94 19.11
CA ARG A 119 -6.51 -4.87 19.82
C ARG A 119 -6.30 -4.03 21.09
N GLU A 120 -7.06 -2.96 21.23
CA GLU A 120 -6.99 -2.09 22.40
C GLU A 120 -8.15 -2.34 23.37
N ASP A 121 -9.29 -2.77 22.84
CA ASP A 121 -10.48 -3.16 23.61
C ASP A 121 -11.28 -4.24 22.86
N LYS A 122 -12.40 -4.70 23.43
CA LYS A 122 -13.26 -5.75 22.89
C LYS A 122 -13.60 -5.51 21.43
N ASN A 123 -13.98 -4.28 21.10
CA ASN A 123 -14.43 -3.85 19.77
C ASN A 123 -13.59 -2.66 19.22
N GLN A 124 -12.31 -2.62 19.59
CA GLN A 124 -11.41 -1.53 19.18
C GLN A 124 -10.07 -2.10 18.73
N VAL A 125 -9.65 -1.70 17.53
CA VAL A 125 -8.38 -2.10 16.93
C VAL A 125 -7.67 -0.88 16.40
N ARG A 126 -6.45 -0.65 16.87
CA ARG A 126 -5.53 0.31 16.28
C ARG A 126 -4.73 -0.35 15.17
N LEU A 127 -4.63 0.29 14.02
CA LEU A 127 -3.68 -0.05 12.97
C LEU A 127 -2.73 1.10 12.63
N LEU A 128 -1.53 0.75 12.17
CA LEU A 128 -0.58 1.67 11.55
C LEU A 128 -0.78 1.63 10.04
N PRO A 129 -1.38 2.69 9.45
CA PRO A 129 -1.77 2.66 8.06
C PRO A 129 -0.55 2.52 7.15
N LEU A 130 -0.68 1.73 6.09
CA LEU A 130 0.37 1.34 5.14
C LEU A 130 1.56 0.56 5.74
N HIS A 131 1.92 0.76 7.02
CA HIS A 131 2.98 0.01 7.67
C HIS A 131 2.66 -1.48 7.80
N LEU A 132 1.40 -1.83 8.03
CA LEU A 132 0.94 -3.23 8.06
C LEU A 132 1.23 -3.94 6.73
N ALA A 133 0.99 -3.24 5.63
CA ALA A 133 1.19 -3.73 4.29
C ALA A 133 2.69 -3.70 3.92
N MET A 134 3.41 -2.64 4.28
CA MET A 134 4.84 -2.45 4.01
C MET A 134 5.70 -3.45 4.78
N GLU A 135 5.54 -3.59 6.10
CA GLU A 135 6.26 -4.63 6.84
C GLU A 135 5.78 -6.01 6.42
N GLY A 136 4.51 -6.16 6.02
CA GLY A 136 4.04 -7.38 5.38
C GLY A 136 4.92 -7.73 4.19
N PHE A 137 4.97 -6.83 3.21
CA PHE A 137 5.84 -6.91 2.03
C PHE A 137 7.30 -7.19 2.38
N LEU A 138 7.86 -6.45 3.34
CA LEU A 138 9.23 -6.66 3.82
C LEU A 138 9.40 -7.97 4.58
N ALA A 139 8.35 -8.59 5.12
CA ALA A 139 8.41 -9.86 5.84
C ALA A 139 8.11 -11.07 4.95
N LEU A 140 7.37 -10.90 3.84
CA LEU A 140 6.82 -11.97 2.98
C LEU A 140 7.86 -13.03 2.55
N TYR A 141 9.07 -12.59 2.24
CA TYR A 141 10.10 -13.42 1.59
C TYR A 141 11.50 -13.21 2.18
N PHE A 142 11.58 -12.63 3.37
CA PHE A 142 12.85 -12.19 3.97
C PHE A 142 13.28 -13.04 5.17
N GLY A 143 12.58 -14.16 5.39
CA GLY A 143 12.93 -15.14 6.41
C GLY A 143 14.27 -15.85 6.19
N GLY A 144 14.87 -15.67 5.00
CA GLY A 144 16.10 -16.33 4.62
C GLY A 144 15.91 -17.83 4.37
N PRO A 145 16.97 -18.50 3.92
CA PRO A 145 16.92 -19.93 3.67
C PRO A 145 16.82 -20.71 4.99
N GLU A 146 15.84 -21.62 5.10
CA GLU A 146 15.76 -22.54 6.25
C GLU A 146 16.93 -23.54 6.24
N ILE A 147 17.41 -23.88 5.05
CA ILE A 147 18.59 -24.71 4.81
C ILE A 147 19.82 -23.82 4.69
N ALA A 148 20.91 -24.17 5.36
CA ALA A 148 22.15 -23.40 5.31
C ALA A 148 22.93 -23.65 4.00
N TRP A 149 22.40 -23.16 2.88
CA TRP A 149 23.04 -23.15 1.57
C TRP A 149 24.40 -22.41 1.63
N GLU A 150 25.46 -23.00 1.06
CA GLU A 150 26.82 -22.45 1.10
C GLU A 150 26.98 -21.20 0.24
N GLU A 151 26.06 -20.99 -0.69
CA GLU A 151 26.11 -19.92 -1.66
C GLU A 151 25.69 -18.57 -1.09
N TYR A 152 25.01 -18.60 0.05
CA TYR A 152 24.60 -17.41 0.77
C TYR A 152 25.67 -16.94 1.76
N SER A 153 25.77 -15.64 1.91
CA SER A 153 26.76 -15.01 2.79
C SER A 153 26.54 -15.39 4.26
N ASN A 154 27.61 -15.36 5.04
CA ASN A 154 27.53 -15.54 6.50
C ASN A 154 26.58 -14.55 7.18
N GLN A 155 26.47 -13.33 6.64
CA GLN A 155 25.54 -12.33 7.14
C GLN A 155 24.10 -12.81 6.99
N VAL A 156 23.70 -13.25 5.78
CA VAL A 156 22.33 -13.76 5.55
C VAL A 156 22.02 -14.97 6.43
N ARG A 157 22.98 -15.88 6.60
CA ARG A 157 22.80 -17.05 7.48
C ARG A 157 22.64 -16.68 8.96
N ARG A 158 23.29 -15.60 9.42
CA ARG A 158 23.29 -15.19 10.83
C ARG A 158 22.15 -14.24 11.19
N THR A 159 21.85 -13.28 10.33
CA THR A 159 20.93 -12.17 10.61
C THR A 159 19.78 -12.09 9.62
N GLY A 160 19.64 -13.09 8.74
CA GLY A 160 18.69 -13.04 7.63
C GLY A 160 18.96 -11.80 6.78
N PHE A 161 17.88 -11.12 6.41
CA PHE A 161 17.94 -9.90 5.61
C PHE A 161 18.14 -8.62 6.44
N SER A 162 18.51 -8.72 7.72
CA SER A 162 18.67 -7.55 8.60
C SER A 162 20.08 -6.92 8.51
N PRO A 163 20.21 -5.56 8.49
CA PRO A 163 19.12 -4.57 8.47
C PRO A 163 18.44 -4.46 7.10
N ARG A 164 17.11 -4.26 7.12
CA ARG A 164 16.30 -3.94 5.94
C ARG A 164 15.97 -2.45 5.96
N SER A 165 16.10 -1.80 4.82
CA SER A 165 15.66 -0.41 4.64
C SER A 165 14.95 -0.26 3.32
N GLU A 166 13.86 0.49 3.32
CA GLU A 166 13.13 0.88 2.12
C GLU A 166 12.96 2.40 2.14
N SER A 167 13.08 3.02 0.97
CA SER A 167 12.85 4.45 0.81
C SER A 167 11.46 4.69 0.26
N VAL A 168 10.85 5.77 0.74
CA VAL A 168 9.54 6.24 0.33
C VAL A 168 9.54 7.76 0.34
N ALA A 169 8.74 8.36 -0.54
CA ALA A 169 8.48 9.79 -0.55
C ALA A 169 7.28 10.11 0.34
N TRP A 170 7.30 11.26 1.01
CA TRP A 170 6.17 11.75 1.80
C TRP A 170 5.13 12.40 0.90
N GLY A 171 3.85 12.36 1.28
CA GLY A 171 2.80 13.08 0.56
C GLY A 171 3.09 14.57 0.41
N SER A 172 3.67 15.18 1.45
CA SER A 172 4.15 16.56 1.43
C SER A 172 5.28 16.84 0.43
N GLU A 173 5.98 15.82 -0.04
CA GLU A 173 7.04 15.91 -1.06
C GLU A 173 6.52 15.66 -2.48
N ILE A 174 5.26 15.22 -2.62
CA ILE A 174 4.63 15.08 -3.93
C ILE A 174 4.23 16.46 -4.42
N ASP A 175 4.92 16.94 -5.46
CA ASP A 175 4.66 18.27 -6.02
C ASP A 175 3.19 18.43 -6.44
N GLY A 176 2.60 19.57 -6.06
CA GLY A 176 1.19 19.88 -6.28
C GLY A 176 0.16 19.15 -5.40
N LEU A 177 0.52 18.12 -4.60
CA LEU A 177 -0.48 17.37 -3.82
C LEU A 177 -1.15 18.22 -2.74
N ALA A 178 -0.40 19.03 -2.00
CA ALA A 178 -0.96 19.91 -0.97
C ALA A 178 -1.97 20.90 -1.55
N GLU A 179 -1.64 21.49 -2.70
CA GLU A 179 -2.54 22.42 -3.39
C GLU A 179 -3.77 21.69 -3.93
N ALA A 180 -3.58 20.51 -4.53
CA ALA A 180 -4.69 19.69 -5.04
C ALA A 180 -5.69 19.34 -3.94
N LEU A 181 -5.22 18.90 -2.76
CA LEU A 181 -6.10 18.59 -1.62
C LEU A 181 -6.81 19.84 -1.09
N ARG A 182 -6.13 20.99 -1.07
CA ARG A 182 -6.70 22.26 -0.60
C ARG A 182 -7.87 22.75 -1.47
N VAL A 183 -7.78 22.57 -2.78
CA VAL A 183 -8.82 23.00 -3.74
C VAL A 183 -9.85 21.92 -4.05
N PHE A 184 -9.63 20.69 -3.57
CA PHE A 184 -10.50 19.55 -3.85
C PHE A 184 -11.84 19.68 -3.13
N GLU A 185 -12.92 19.68 -3.91
CA GLU A 185 -14.28 19.71 -3.37
C GLU A 185 -14.70 18.30 -2.91
N ILE A 186 -14.87 18.11 -1.60
CA ILE A 186 -15.31 16.84 -1.04
C ILE A 186 -16.83 16.68 -1.19
N ALA A 187 -17.27 15.68 -1.97
CA ALA A 187 -18.69 15.42 -2.16
C ALA A 187 -19.37 14.94 -0.86
N ARG A 188 -20.70 15.15 -0.76
CA ARG A 188 -21.48 14.86 0.46
C ARG A 188 -21.31 13.40 0.95
N ASN A 189 -21.35 12.47 0.02
CA ASN A 189 -21.30 11.02 0.26
C ASN A 189 -19.92 10.40 -0.06
N GLN A 190 -18.89 11.24 -0.17
CA GLN A 190 -17.54 10.78 -0.45
C GLN A 190 -16.91 10.14 0.79
N CYS A 191 -16.59 8.86 0.69
CA CYS A 191 -15.92 8.09 1.72
C CYS A 191 -14.44 7.83 1.39
N GLY A 192 -13.94 8.30 0.26
CA GLY A 192 -12.57 8.03 -0.15
C GLY A 192 -12.16 8.74 -1.43
N VAL A 193 -10.97 8.42 -1.92
CA VAL A 193 -10.42 8.94 -3.15
C VAL A 193 -9.47 7.92 -3.78
N LEU A 194 -9.47 7.86 -5.12
CA LEU A 194 -8.36 7.34 -5.91
C LEU A 194 -7.43 8.51 -6.22
N LEU A 195 -6.18 8.43 -5.75
CA LEU A 195 -5.16 9.43 -6.01
C LEU A 195 -4.30 8.98 -7.19
N PHE A 196 -4.27 9.80 -8.22
CA PHE A 196 -3.39 9.64 -9.37
C PHE A 196 -2.41 10.81 -9.45
N VAL A 197 -1.19 10.50 -9.87
CA VAL A 197 -0.13 11.47 -10.19
C VAL A 197 0.32 11.18 -11.61
N ALA A 198 0.22 12.14 -12.53
CA ALA A 198 0.46 11.91 -13.96
C ALA A 198 -0.34 10.73 -14.53
N ASP A 199 -1.63 10.66 -14.19
CA ASP A 199 -2.58 9.57 -14.53
C ASP A 199 -2.13 8.14 -14.11
N THR A 200 -1.12 8.05 -13.24
CA THR A 200 -0.62 6.83 -12.63
C THR A 200 -1.23 6.68 -11.24
N LEU A 201 -1.91 5.55 -10.97
CA LEU A 201 -2.53 5.29 -9.65
C LEU A 201 -1.45 5.24 -8.57
N ALA A 202 -1.47 6.20 -7.66
CA ALA A 202 -0.53 6.29 -6.54
C ALA A 202 -1.08 5.58 -5.30
N SER A 203 -2.36 5.79 -4.99
CA SER A 203 -3.02 5.22 -3.81
C SER A 203 -4.53 5.13 -3.99
N VAL A 204 -5.12 4.06 -3.47
CA VAL A 204 -6.51 4.02 -3.03
C VAL A 204 -6.54 4.48 -1.57
N PHE A 205 -7.47 5.37 -1.21
CA PHE A 205 -7.74 5.71 0.17
C PHE A 205 -9.24 5.74 0.41
N LEU A 206 -9.76 4.72 1.09
CA LEU A 206 -11.18 4.51 1.34
C LEU A 206 -11.42 4.34 2.84
N LEU A 207 -12.44 5.02 3.33
CA LEU A 207 -12.92 4.97 4.70
C LEU A 207 -14.38 4.51 4.74
N PRO A 208 -14.89 4.11 5.92
CA PRO A 208 -16.24 3.56 6.03
C PRO A 208 -17.31 4.64 5.84
N HIS A 209 -17.05 5.83 6.38
CA HIS A 209 -18.03 6.90 6.50
C HIS A 209 -17.54 8.23 5.88
N PRO A 210 -18.41 9.06 5.27
CA PRO A 210 -17.99 10.33 4.68
C PRO A 210 -17.35 11.30 5.67
N ASP A 211 -17.84 11.34 6.91
CA ASP A 211 -17.27 12.19 7.96
C ASP A 211 -15.86 11.75 8.36
N ASP A 212 -15.59 10.43 8.34
CA ASP A 212 -14.25 9.91 8.63
C ASP A 212 -13.30 10.36 7.50
N TYR A 213 -13.75 10.32 6.24
CA TYR A 213 -12.98 10.82 5.10
C TYR A 213 -12.67 12.30 5.20
N ARG A 214 -13.64 13.15 5.56
CA ARG A 214 -13.38 14.59 5.79
C ARG A 214 -12.35 14.81 6.89
N ALA A 215 -12.45 14.08 7.99
CA ALA A 215 -11.52 14.21 9.11
C ALA A 215 -10.10 13.74 8.78
N MET A 216 -9.95 12.82 7.81
CA MET A 216 -8.66 12.24 7.44
C MET A 216 -8.16 12.66 6.05
N HIS A 217 -8.85 13.55 5.35
CA HIS A 217 -8.49 13.93 3.97
C HIS A 217 -7.03 14.41 3.87
N GLU A 218 -6.60 15.24 4.82
CA GLU A 218 -5.25 15.79 4.84
C GLU A 218 -4.17 14.79 5.27
N THR A 219 -4.53 13.60 5.77
CA THR A 219 -3.53 12.59 6.15
C THR A 219 -2.78 12.08 4.92
N LEU A 220 -3.33 12.25 3.72
CA LEU A 220 -2.64 11.96 2.45
C LEU A 220 -1.30 12.71 2.33
N LEU A 221 -1.13 13.87 2.98
CA LEU A 221 0.17 14.57 3.01
C LEU A 221 1.20 13.92 3.94
N GLN A 222 0.73 13.15 4.91
CA GLN A 222 1.57 12.45 5.88
C GLN A 222 1.81 11.00 5.50
N ASP A 223 1.06 10.50 4.52
CA ASP A 223 1.23 9.16 3.97
C ASP A 223 2.51 9.07 3.16
N PHE A 224 2.98 7.84 2.98
CA PHE A 224 4.15 7.58 2.17
C PHE A 224 3.77 6.95 0.82
N TYR A 225 4.53 7.31 -0.20
CA TYR A 225 4.35 6.96 -1.61
C TYR A 225 5.66 6.41 -2.18
N GLY A 226 5.59 5.59 -3.21
CA GLY A 226 6.79 5.10 -3.88
C GLY A 226 7.52 6.26 -4.59
N ASP A 227 8.85 6.23 -4.59
CA ASP A 227 9.69 7.29 -5.20
C ASP A 227 9.32 7.59 -6.67
N LEU A 228 8.79 6.60 -7.39
CA LEU A 228 8.28 6.77 -8.76
C LEU A 228 7.18 7.85 -8.84
N ILE A 229 6.30 7.90 -7.84
CA ILE A 229 5.20 8.86 -7.77
C ILE A 229 5.74 10.28 -7.60
N ALA A 230 6.73 10.45 -6.71
CA ALA A 230 7.39 11.74 -6.52
C ALA A 230 8.10 12.20 -7.80
N GLN A 231 8.79 11.29 -8.49
CA GLN A 231 9.42 11.58 -9.79
C GLN A 231 8.39 11.98 -10.84
N TYR A 232 7.23 11.32 -10.89
CA TYR A 232 6.18 11.66 -11.84
C TYR A 232 5.58 13.04 -11.58
N ALA A 233 5.38 13.41 -10.31
CA ALA A 233 4.93 14.75 -9.96
C ALA A 233 5.90 15.84 -10.46
N LEU A 234 7.21 15.58 -10.39
CA LEU A 234 8.25 16.53 -10.84
C LEU A 234 8.41 16.59 -12.37
N MET A 235 8.26 15.47 -13.07
CA MET A 235 8.55 15.38 -14.51
C MET A 235 7.35 15.74 -15.40
N TYR A 236 6.13 15.49 -14.92
CA TYR A 236 4.92 15.71 -15.70
C TYR A 236 4.20 16.98 -15.21
N GLY A 237 3.79 17.82 -16.15
CA GLY A 237 2.99 19.00 -15.87
C GLY A 237 1.51 18.66 -15.69
N THR A 238 0.63 19.46 -16.27
CA THR A 238 -0.82 19.31 -16.13
C THR A 238 -1.36 18.09 -16.88
N VAL A 239 -2.11 17.22 -16.19
CA VAL A 239 -2.85 16.13 -16.85
C VAL A 239 -4.11 16.67 -17.53
N ALA A 240 -4.56 16.00 -18.59
CA ALA A 240 -5.70 16.47 -19.36
C ALA A 240 -6.98 16.48 -18.50
N HIS A 241 -7.71 17.60 -18.55
CA HIS A 241 -9.06 17.64 -18.02
C HIS A 241 -10.00 16.90 -18.97
N ALA A 242 -10.77 15.95 -18.45
CA ALA A 242 -11.83 15.29 -19.19
C ALA A 242 -13.06 16.22 -19.27
N VAL A 243 -12.96 17.29 -20.05
CA VAL A 243 -14.07 18.23 -20.29
C VAL A 243 -14.87 17.73 -21.49
N ALA A 244 -16.11 17.31 -21.26
CA ALA A 244 -17.07 17.08 -22.32
C ALA A 244 -18.03 18.27 -22.39
N VAL A 245 -18.14 18.88 -23.57
CA VAL A 245 -19.10 19.95 -23.84
C VAL A 245 -20.33 19.32 -24.49
N PRO A 246 -21.54 19.53 -23.95
CA PRO A 246 -22.76 19.01 -24.57
C PRO A 246 -22.98 19.66 -25.94
N ASP A 247 -23.43 18.87 -26.92
CA ASP A 247 -23.88 19.42 -28.19
C ASP A 247 -25.22 20.14 -27.99
N ALA A 248 -25.22 21.45 -28.26
CA ALA A 248 -26.39 22.31 -28.18
C ALA A 248 -27.54 21.88 -29.10
N SER A 249 -27.27 21.09 -30.14
CA SER A 249 -28.32 20.50 -31.00
C SER A 249 -29.09 19.38 -30.29
N THR A 250 -28.43 18.67 -29.37
CA THR A 250 -28.96 17.50 -28.65
C THR A 250 -29.55 17.81 -27.28
N VAL A 251 -29.18 18.95 -26.69
CA VAL A 251 -29.63 19.37 -25.36
C VAL A 251 -30.57 20.56 -25.50
N GLN A 252 -31.86 20.29 -25.67
CA GLN A 252 -32.90 21.32 -25.82
C GLN A 252 -33.66 21.59 -24.52
N THR A 253 -33.56 20.69 -23.54
CA THR A 253 -34.29 20.76 -22.27
C THR A 253 -33.40 20.49 -21.06
N VAL A 254 -33.90 20.84 -19.87
CA VAL A 254 -33.27 20.48 -18.59
C VAL A 254 -33.20 18.96 -18.41
N ALA A 255 -34.16 18.21 -18.96
CA ALA A 255 -34.13 16.75 -18.93
C ALA A 255 -32.97 16.20 -19.77
N ASP A 256 -32.73 16.77 -20.96
CA ASP A 256 -31.59 16.39 -21.81
C ASP A 256 -30.27 16.69 -21.11
N LEU A 257 -30.17 17.82 -20.42
CA LEU A 257 -28.98 18.19 -19.64
C LEU A 257 -28.72 17.20 -18.50
N ARG A 258 -29.78 16.72 -17.82
CA ARG A 258 -29.65 15.68 -16.78
C ARG A 258 -29.18 14.36 -17.35
N THR A 259 -29.70 13.96 -18.52
CA THR A 259 -29.28 12.74 -19.22
C THR A 259 -27.82 12.83 -19.67
N PHE A 260 -27.42 13.96 -20.27
CA PHE A 260 -26.03 14.22 -20.65
C PHE A 260 -25.10 14.15 -19.43
N ALA A 261 -25.46 14.81 -18.32
CA ALA A 261 -24.67 14.78 -17.09
C ALA A 261 -24.56 13.38 -16.48
N ALA A 262 -25.62 12.56 -16.58
CA ALA A 262 -25.56 11.16 -16.14
C ALA A 262 -24.61 10.32 -17.01
N GLY A 263 -24.64 10.51 -18.34
CA GLY A 263 -23.70 9.88 -19.27
C GLY A 263 -22.25 10.25 -18.97
N LEU A 264 -21.97 11.55 -18.81
CA LEU A 264 -20.63 12.05 -18.49
C LEU A 264 -20.09 11.47 -17.16
N ARG A 265 -20.93 11.35 -16.15
CA ARG A 265 -20.56 10.70 -14.87
C ARG A 265 -20.24 9.22 -15.05
N ALA A 266 -21.00 8.51 -15.88
CA ALA A 266 -20.72 7.12 -16.19
C ALA A 266 -19.38 6.96 -16.94
N ASP A 267 -19.11 7.85 -17.90
CA ASP A 267 -17.84 7.88 -18.65
C ASP A 267 -16.65 8.17 -17.74
N TRP A 268 -16.78 9.14 -16.83
CA TRP A 268 -15.76 9.42 -15.82
C TRP A 268 -15.53 8.24 -14.88
N SER A 269 -16.60 7.57 -14.44
CA SER A 269 -16.50 6.38 -13.60
C SER A 269 -15.73 5.27 -14.33
N LYS A 270 -16.03 5.05 -15.61
CA LYS A 270 -15.34 4.07 -16.46
C LYS A 270 -13.87 4.45 -16.66
N TYR A 271 -13.59 5.72 -16.96
CA TYR A 271 -12.21 6.22 -17.14
C TYR A 271 -11.37 6.04 -15.86
N GLY A 272 -11.93 6.39 -14.69
CA GLY A 272 -11.26 6.17 -13.41
C GLY A 272 -10.97 4.68 -13.14
N LYS A 273 -11.90 3.78 -13.48
CA LYS A 273 -11.66 2.33 -13.42
C LYS A 273 -10.53 1.89 -14.35
N THR A 274 -10.50 2.39 -15.58
CA THR A 274 -9.44 2.09 -16.55
C THR A 274 -8.07 2.57 -16.07
N LEU A 275 -7.97 3.78 -15.51
CA LEU A 275 -6.71 4.26 -14.95
C LEU A 275 -6.25 3.43 -13.74
N ALA A 276 -7.19 2.91 -12.95
CA ALA A 276 -6.91 2.07 -11.79
C ALA A 276 -6.86 0.56 -12.11
N ALA A 277 -6.84 0.19 -13.39
CA ALA A 277 -6.94 -1.20 -13.84
C ALA A 277 -5.88 -2.11 -13.22
N GLY A 278 -4.65 -1.60 -13.04
CA GLY A 278 -3.54 -2.36 -12.44
C GLY A 278 -3.84 -2.94 -11.05
N LEU A 279 -4.77 -2.34 -10.30
CA LEU A 279 -5.26 -2.82 -9.02
C LEU A 279 -6.71 -3.35 -9.07
N LEU A 280 -7.61 -2.67 -9.79
CA LEU A 280 -9.05 -2.95 -9.76
C LEU A 280 -9.51 -4.04 -10.73
N GLU A 281 -8.74 -4.33 -11.78
CA GLU A 281 -9.06 -5.46 -12.65
C GLU A 281 -8.72 -6.79 -11.98
N SER A 282 -9.22 -7.89 -12.54
CA SER A 282 -9.17 -9.25 -11.97
C SER A 282 -7.78 -9.89 -11.93
N ARG A 283 -6.74 -9.11 -11.60
CA ARG A 283 -5.42 -9.63 -11.27
C ARG A 283 -5.50 -10.29 -9.90
N PRO A 284 -5.01 -11.54 -9.77
CA PRO A 284 -5.04 -12.22 -8.49
C PRO A 284 -4.33 -11.40 -7.40
N LEU A 285 -5.00 -11.24 -6.27
CA LEU A 285 -4.41 -10.69 -5.06
C LEU A 285 -3.98 -11.82 -4.14
N ARG A 286 -2.75 -11.73 -3.66
CA ARG A 286 -2.31 -12.53 -2.52
C ARG A 286 -2.73 -11.79 -1.25
N THR A 287 -3.58 -12.41 -0.45
CA THR A 287 -4.19 -11.78 0.73
C THR A 287 -3.91 -12.56 2.00
N GLN A 288 -3.70 -11.87 3.12
CA GLN A 288 -3.58 -12.50 4.42
C GLN A 288 -4.43 -11.78 5.44
N THR A 289 -5.26 -12.55 6.14
CA THR A 289 -6.01 -12.06 7.30
C THR A 289 -5.04 -11.68 8.41
N VAL A 290 -5.12 -10.43 8.82
CA VAL A 290 -4.38 -9.89 9.96
C VAL A 290 -5.19 -10.04 11.23
N ARG A 291 -6.50 -9.76 11.15
CA ARG A 291 -7.42 -9.85 12.28
C ARG A 291 -8.87 -9.99 11.85
N GLU A 292 -9.59 -10.87 12.54
CA GLU A 292 -11.06 -10.91 12.51
C GLU A 292 -11.62 -9.99 13.60
N MET A 293 -12.66 -9.22 13.26
CA MET A 293 -13.27 -8.16 14.04
C MET A 293 -14.79 -8.30 13.98
N GLY A 294 -15.33 -9.40 14.53
CA GLY A 294 -16.76 -9.70 14.42
C GLY A 294 -17.16 -9.93 12.96
N PRO A 295 -18.10 -9.16 12.38
CA PRO A 295 -18.49 -9.31 10.97
C PRO A 295 -17.48 -8.72 9.98
N PHE A 296 -16.37 -8.17 10.47
CA PHE A 296 -15.35 -7.52 9.66
C PHE A 296 -14.02 -8.28 9.66
N ARG A 297 -13.32 -8.23 8.54
CA ARG A 297 -11.98 -8.81 8.39
C ARG A 297 -10.99 -7.72 7.99
N LEU A 298 -9.94 -7.53 8.78
CA LEU A 298 -8.77 -6.76 8.41
C LEU A 298 -7.76 -7.69 7.72
N SER A 299 -7.40 -7.35 6.49
CA SER A 299 -6.46 -8.09 5.66
C SER A 299 -5.39 -7.18 5.09
N ARG A 300 -4.22 -7.75 4.81
CA ARG A 300 -3.22 -7.16 3.93
C ARG A 300 -3.23 -7.86 2.58
N PHE A 301 -2.89 -7.15 1.51
CA PHE A 301 -2.86 -7.68 0.16
C PHE A 301 -1.61 -7.24 -0.62
N LEU A 302 -1.24 -8.04 -1.62
CA LEU A 302 -0.22 -7.75 -2.62
C LEU A 302 -0.73 -8.24 -3.98
N THR A 303 -0.65 -7.41 -5.01
CA THR A 303 -0.91 -7.84 -6.40
C THR A 303 0.07 -8.91 -6.82
N ASP A 304 -0.34 -9.86 -7.64
CA ASP A 304 0.62 -10.80 -8.22
C ASP A 304 1.70 -10.05 -9.03
N LEU A 305 2.97 -10.23 -8.66
CA LEU A 305 4.05 -9.34 -9.07
C LEU A 305 4.39 -9.49 -10.55
N ASP A 306 4.25 -8.39 -11.30
CA ASP A 306 4.66 -8.28 -12.70
C ASP A 306 5.79 -7.25 -12.83
N LEU A 307 6.97 -7.69 -13.29
CA LEU A 307 8.14 -6.82 -13.46
C LEU A 307 7.93 -5.67 -14.45
N SER A 308 6.96 -5.79 -15.36
CA SER A 308 6.61 -4.79 -16.37
C SER A 308 5.37 -3.98 -16.01
N GLY A 309 4.58 -4.47 -15.06
CA GLY A 309 3.27 -3.95 -14.74
C GLY A 309 3.23 -3.03 -13.52
N GLU A 310 2.02 -2.52 -13.29
CA GLU A 310 1.66 -1.83 -12.06
C GLU A 310 1.51 -2.85 -10.92
N ASN A 311 2.10 -2.58 -9.76
CA ASN A 311 2.01 -3.47 -8.61
C ASN A 311 1.68 -2.67 -7.35
N HIS A 312 0.79 -3.22 -6.54
CA HIS A 312 0.33 -2.60 -5.31
C HIS A 312 0.39 -3.56 -4.15
N LEU A 313 0.76 -3.02 -3.00
CA LEU A 313 0.46 -3.62 -1.72
C LEU A 313 -0.55 -2.75 -0.99
N GLY A 314 -1.21 -3.32 0.00
CA GLY A 314 -2.13 -2.54 0.80
C GLY A 314 -2.79 -3.34 1.89
N GLU A 315 -3.81 -2.73 2.44
CA GLU A 315 -4.61 -3.25 3.53
C GLU A 315 -6.07 -2.85 3.31
N ALA A 316 -6.98 -3.70 3.78
CA ALA A 316 -8.39 -3.47 3.63
C ALA A 316 -9.17 -4.05 4.81
N VAL A 317 -10.28 -3.40 5.14
CA VAL A 317 -11.33 -3.99 5.97
C VAL A 317 -12.50 -4.32 5.08
N THR A 318 -12.91 -5.59 5.09
CA THR A 318 -14.08 -6.07 4.34
C THR A 318 -15.13 -6.64 5.28
N ARG A 319 -16.41 -6.45 4.97
CA ARG A 319 -17.50 -7.18 5.63
C ARG A 319 -17.52 -8.63 5.14
N THR A 320 -17.38 -9.58 6.06
CA THR A 320 -17.21 -11.00 5.73
C THR A 320 -18.41 -11.60 5.00
N ALA A 321 -19.63 -11.18 5.37
CA ALA A 321 -20.85 -11.72 4.78
C ALA A 321 -21.12 -11.23 3.34
N THR A 322 -20.81 -9.97 3.03
CA THR A 322 -21.16 -9.34 1.74
C THR A 322 -19.96 -9.12 0.82
N GLY A 323 -18.74 -9.16 1.36
CA GLY A 323 -17.53 -8.76 0.64
C GLY A 323 -17.44 -7.25 0.38
N GLU A 324 -18.26 -6.43 1.05
CA GLU A 324 -18.18 -4.97 0.97
C GLU A 324 -16.84 -4.47 1.52
N THR A 325 -16.15 -3.62 0.78
CA THR A 325 -14.90 -3.01 1.21
C THR A 325 -15.21 -1.73 1.98
N LEU A 326 -14.91 -1.67 3.27
CA LEU A 326 -15.20 -0.55 4.17
C LEU A 326 -14.00 0.37 4.37
N TYR A 327 -12.81 -0.20 4.44
CA TYR A 327 -11.54 0.52 4.47
C TYR A 327 -10.62 -0.05 3.40
N ALA A 328 -9.86 0.81 2.75
CA ALA A 328 -8.76 0.37 1.92
C ALA A 328 -7.68 1.43 1.84
N LYS A 329 -6.43 0.98 1.90
CA LYS A 329 -5.28 1.84 1.64
C LYS A 329 -4.25 1.07 0.83
N SER A 330 -3.81 1.64 -0.29
CA SER A 330 -2.84 1.01 -1.17
C SER A 330 -1.59 1.85 -1.35
N PHE A 331 -0.50 1.18 -1.69
CA PHE A 331 0.79 1.76 -2.00
C PHE A 331 1.29 1.14 -3.30
N ARG A 332 1.58 1.99 -4.28
CA ARG A 332 2.19 1.57 -5.54
C ARG A 332 3.68 1.31 -5.37
N LEU A 333 4.11 0.09 -5.69
CA LEU A 333 5.51 -0.28 -5.72
C LEU A 333 6.24 0.42 -6.88
N SER A 334 7.47 0.86 -6.62
CA SER A 334 8.41 1.25 -7.68
C SER A 334 8.92 0.03 -8.44
N ALA A 335 9.45 0.23 -9.65
CA ALA A 335 10.06 -0.85 -10.43
C ALA A 335 11.19 -1.57 -9.66
N SER A 336 11.94 -0.84 -8.83
CA SER A 336 12.99 -1.40 -7.98
C SER A 336 12.43 -2.26 -6.84
N GLN A 337 11.37 -1.78 -6.17
CA GLN A 337 10.68 -2.53 -5.12
C GLN A 337 10.01 -3.80 -5.69
N THR A 338 9.33 -3.70 -6.84
CA THR A 338 8.76 -4.84 -7.56
C THR A 338 9.82 -5.88 -7.90
N LYS A 339 10.96 -5.48 -8.48
CA LYS A 339 12.06 -6.39 -8.81
C LYS A 339 12.58 -7.11 -7.58
N ARG A 340 12.78 -6.38 -6.48
CA ARG A 340 13.26 -6.97 -5.23
C ARG A 340 12.30 -8.04 -4.72
N ALA A 341 11.02 -7.68 -4.58
CA ALA A 341 10.02 -8.61 -4.08
C ALA A 341 9.80 -9.80 -5.00
N PHE A 342 9.84 -9.59 -6.32
CA PHE A 342 9.73 -10.65 -7.30
C PHE A 342 10.87 -11.67 -7.11
N PHE A 343 12.13 -11.25 -7.06
CA PHE A 343 13.23 -12.20 -6.89
C PHE A 343 13.18 -12.94 -5.56
N LEU A 344 12.81 -12.25 -4.47
CA LEU A 344 12.66 -12.91 -3.18
C LEU A 344 11.51 -13.92 -3.17
N GLN A 345 10.41 -13.61 -3.85
CA GLN A 345 9.29 -14.55 -4.05
C GLN A 345 9.74 -15.80 -4.79
N GLN A 346 10.53 -15.65 -5.86
CA GLN A 346 11.05 -16.77 -6.64
C GLN A 346 12.04 -17.62 -5.85
N LEU A 347 12.94 -16.98 -5.07
CA LEU A 347 13.85 -17.68 -4.17
C LEU A 347 13.07 -18.45 -3.10
N ALA A 348 12.09 -17.82 -2.45
CA ALA A 348 11.28 -18.46 -1.42
C ALA A 348 10.46 -19.65 -1.98
N ALA A 349 9.89 -19.51 -3.19
CA ALA A 349 9.17 -20.59 -3.86
C ALA A 349 10.06 -21.77 -4.26
N ALA A 350 11.37 -21.55 -4.35
CA ALA A 350 12.39 -22.56 -4.64
C ALA A 350 13.18 -22.96 -3.38
N ASP A 351 12.62 -22.79 -2.18
CA ASP A 351 13.28 -22.96 -0.86
C ASP A 351 14.73 -22.48 -0.84
N TRP A 352 14.97 -21.35 -1.51
CA TRP A 352 16.24 -20.66 -1.65
C TRP A 352 17.34 -21.40 -2.42
N GLU A 353 17.00 -22.48 -3.11
CA GLU A 353 17.91 -23.20 -3.98
C GLU A 353 18.05 -22.46 -5.33
N LEU A 354 19.27 -22.01 -5.65
CA LEU A 354 19.51 -21.14 -6.81
C LEU A 354 19.23 -21.83 -8.14
N ASP A 355 19.56 -23.12 -8.28
CA ASP A 355 19.33 -23.85 -9.53
C ASP A 355 17.84 -24.06 -9.77
N ARG A 356 17.09 -24.40 -8.72
CA ARG A 356 15.62 -24.53 -8.80
C ARG A 356 14.96 -23.17 -9.08
N ALA A 357 15.41 -22.10 -8.45
CA ALA A 357 14.91 -20.75 -8.74
C ALA A 357 15.20 -20.32 -10.18
N ALA A 358 16.39 -20.65 -10.70
CA ALA A 358 16.78 -20.33 -12.07
C ALA A 358 15.95 -21.14 -13.09
N ALA A 359 15.76 -22.44 -12.82
CA ALA A 359 14.90 -23.31 -13.61
C ALA A 359 13.44 -22.83 -13.65
N ASN A 360 12.86 -22.45 -12.51
CA ASN A 360 11.50 -21.88 -12.44
C ASN A 360 11.33 -20.61 -13.31
N LEU A 361 12.42 -19.87 -13.50
CA LEU A 361 12.46 -18.66 -14.30
C LEU A 361 12.96 -18.87 -15.74
N ASN A 362 13.20 -20.12 -16.14
CA ASN A 362 13.76 -20.49 -17.44
C ASN A 362 15.03 -19.68 -17.77
N MET A 363 15.95 -19.59 -16.80
CA MET A 363 17.24 -18.93 -16.98
C MET A 363 18.38 -19.72 -16.38
N GLU A 364 19.60 -19.38 -16.80
CA GLU A 364 20.80 -19.94 -16.21
C GLU A 364 21.06 -19.37 -14.81
N ARG A 365 21.66 -20.18 -13.93
CA ARG A 365 21.98 -19.79 -12.54
C ARG A 365 22.78 -18.50 -12.45
N HIS A 366 23.77 -18.33 -13.32
CA HIS A 366 24.63 -17.14 -13.32
C HIS A 366 23.86 -15.87 -13.71
N ASP A 367 22.90 -15.96 -14.62
CA ASP A 367 22.04 -14.83 -14.99
C ASP A 367 21.10 -14.45 -13.84
N LEU A 368 20.56 -15.45 -13.12
CA LEU A 368 19.77 -15.20 -11.92
C LEU A 368 20.57 -14.42 -10.86
N VAL A 369 21.79 -14.87 -10.55
CA VAL A 369 22.68 -14.21 -9.57
C VAL A 369 22.92 -12.76 -9.96
N LEU A 370 23.27 -12.48 -11.22
CA LEU A 370 23.54 -11.12 -11.68
C LEU A 370 22.30 -10.22 -11.67
N ARG A 371 21.10 -10.77 -11.95
CA ARG A 371 19.84 -10.03 -11.87
C ARG A 371 19.49 -9.69 -10.42
N ILE A 372 19.71 -10.61 -9.48
CA ILE A 372 19.51 -10.38 -8.05
C ILE A 372 20.51 -9.33 -7.53
N GLU A 373 21.78 -9.38 -7.93
CA GLU A 373 22.75 -8.33 -7.60
C GLU A 373 22.27 -6.95 -8.07
N LYS A 374 21.83 -6.85 -9.34
CA LYS A 374 21.32 -5.61 -9.92
C LYS A 374 20.06 -5.09 -9.24
N ALA A 375 19.28 -5.97 -8.60
CA ALA A 375 18.12 -5.59 -7.78
C ALA A 375 18.50 -5.03 -6.40
N GLY A 376 19.80 -4.97 -6.06
CA GLY A 376 20.30 -4.44 -4.79
C GLY A 376 20.62 -5.51 -3.74
N PHE A 377 20.63 -6.79 -4.14
CA PHE A 377 20.84 -7.93 -3.25
C PHE A 377 22.22 -8.56 -3.38
N SER A 378 23.24 -7.76 -3.72
CA SER A 378 24.60 -8.26 -3.88
C SER A 378 25.21 -8.84 -2.59
N TYR A 379 24.71 -8.43 -1.43
CA TYR A 379 25.13 -8.95 -0.12
C TYR A 379 24.60 -10.36 0.18
N LEU A 380 23.65 -10.88 -0.62
CA LEU A 380 23.09 -12.20 -0.39
C LEU A 380 24.08 -13.32 -0.64
N PHE A 381 24.96 -13.15 -1.62
CA PHE A 381 25.82 -14.22 -2.10
C PHE A 381 27.26 -14.08 -1.63
N THR A 382 27.94 -15.21 -1.50
CA THR A 382 29.39 -15.22 -1.24
C THR A 382 30.17 -14.59 -2.40
N PRO A 383 31.34 -13.96 -2.15
CA PRO A 383 32.17 -13.40 -3.20
C PRO A 383 32.48 -14.39 -4.35
N GLN A 384 32.65 -15.68 -4.02
CA GLN A 384 32.93 -16.75 -4.98
C GLN A 384 31.79 -16.95 -5.97
N VAL A 385 30.54 -17.01 -5.49
CA VAL A 385 29.35 -17.18 -6.34
C VAL A 385 29.19 -15.99 -7.29
N ARG A 386 29.40 -14.77 -6.79
CA ARG A 386 29.33 -13.53 -7.57
C ARG A 386 30.41 -13.48 -8.66
N ALA A 387 31.65 -13.83 -8.29
CA ALA A 387 32.76 -13.88 -9.24
C ALA A 387 32.56 -14.94 -10.33
N ALA A 388 32.06 -16.13 -9.96
CA ALA A 388 31.73 -17.19 -10.91
C ALA A 388 30.66 -16.74 -11.91
N ALA A 389 29.61 -16.06 -11.44
CA ALA A 389 28.54 -15.55 -12.31
C ALA A 389 29.04 -14.50 -13.30
N ARG A 390 29.89 -13.55 -12.87
CA ARG A 390 30.52 -12.55 -13.75
C ARG A 390 31.43 -13.18 -14.79
N LYS A 391 32.24 -14.16 -14.38
CA LYS A 391 33.13 -14.91 -15.28
C LYS A 391 32.34 -15.67 -16.34
N ALA A 392 31.24 -16.33 -15.97
CA ALA A 392 30.38 -17.06 -16.90
C ALA A 392 29.78 -16.14 -17.98
N ARG A 393 29.48 -14.89 -17.64
CA ARG A 393 28.96 -13.88 -18.59
C ARG A 393 30.05 -13.15 -19.39
N GLY A 394 31.32 -13.50 -19.20
CA GLY A 394 32.45 -12.82 -19.86
C GLY A 394 32.69 -11.39 -19.34
N MET A 395 32.12 -11.01 -18.20
CA MET A 395 32.38 -9.72 -17.56
C MET A 395 33.73 -9.81 -16.84
N ARG A 396 34.73 -9.03 -17.26
CA ARG A 396 36.01 -8.91 -16.54
C ARG A 396 35.73 -8.43 -15.12
N GLY A 397 36.30 -9.10 -14.12
CA GLY A 397 36.07 -8.77 -12.71
C GLY A 397 36.61 -7.37 -12.39
N ASP A 398 35.71 -6.46 -12.01
CA ASP A 398 36.12 -5.21 -11.38
C ASP A 398 36.80 -5.53 -10.05
N ALA A 399 37.97 -4.92 -9.86
CA ALA A 399 38.76 -4.98 -8.65
C ALA A 399 37.91 -4.60 -7.42
N PRO A 400 38.20 -5.16 -6.23
CA PRO A 400 37.46 -4.81 -5.03
C PRO A 400 37.60 -3.31 -4.75
N LEU A 401 36.46 -2.63 -4.59
CA LEU A 401 36.40 -1.31 -3.97
C LEU A 401 36.88 -1.48 -2.52
N THR A 402 38.03 -0.88 -2.21
CA THR A 402 38.60 -0.73 -0.86
C THR A 402 37.72 0.13 0.03
#